data_AF-A0A8H9JBN5-F1
#
_entry.id   AF-A0A8H9JBN5-F1
#
_cell.length_a   1.000
_cell.length_b   1.000
_cell.length_c   1.000
_cell.angle_alpha   90.00
_cell.angle_beta   90.00
_cell.angle_gamma   90.00
#
_symmetry.space_group_name_H-M   'P 1'
#
loop_
_entity.id
_entity.type
_entity.pdbx_description
1 polymer ?
#
loop_
_entity_poly.entity_id
_entity_poly.type
_entity_poly.pdbx_seq_one_letter_code
_entity_poly.pdbx_strand_id
1 'polypeptide(L)'
;MTEGNTKGMMQDNTQREHTDFDFGWDWDTDDFDVPQPRITDDPALPVTLEENLIPIDRNGVYVPNHLDDRGTLHFFAAVDVSDTPNFDDPLLHLGYFRVTQTGDGRLVHDSHPVMPLERGGASPFPLPALQLMLEDGDLDNAQELAHLTAQSHGLNFPDPAALPELNTGVDYRFVGGSSDDGNPTLEAVKGWREGNQDHEARLTIASYGMSEELAVDLRELNELRETQGLEAAMNLAEGMAAAGGNLESIRDDPRLFTDGPPDPFTTNLERERAEAAITREQQDDDAQILAPEAHAEQFREKLANSQYRLLEPVDPTVNYSFEVVAADPWTLELAADKWWIGEDGRIGNQAQTLQTYSLESYEWERETEREIASMDREDLYRTYQESGLEAAMRQAESLAVENDELDPNRADGRLFQQGPPDRFTTLREAELAGLDAAPIGESRRDITHDDTDELPAVSTLAPDSWDALIAAQTDDEPEPERHYWQMHYRPVETPEGERLGTALFVTEFPQLPPDFDDYVEENGMDDSIYPTEARTVEMAHFASDDDARKFEAEFRSYLVPELLGGPELAPEVAKVEGLSGEWEAMNYNQIVDYMSGNRTVVREESDWHLHNPNAEREAEAGFDNPQTGIDF
;
A
#
# COMPACT_ATOMS: atom_id res chain seq x y z
N MET A 1 -93.60 1.26 -30.50
CA MET A 1 -93.31 1.92 -31.77
C MET A 1 -91.80 2.03 -31.89
N THR A 2 -91.24 1.53 -33.01
CA THR A 2 -89.86 1.71 -33.57
C THR A 2 -88.67 1.35 -32.66
N GLU A 3 -87.89 0.28 -32.88
CA GLU A 3 -86.95 -0.11 -33.97
C GLU A 3 -85.46 0.20 -33.66
N GLY A 4 -84.57 -0.79 -33.88
CA GLY A 4 -83.09 -0.68 -34.03
C GLY A 4 -82.23 -1.17 -32.82
N ASN A 5 -81.73 -2.42 -32.72
CA ASN A 5 -80.46 -3.00 -33.28
C ASN A 5 -79.20 -2.13 -33.02
N THR A 6 -78.01 -2.55 -32.53
CA THR A 6 -77.35 -3.87 -32.39
C THR A 6 -76.01 -3.73 -31.62
N LYS A 7 -75.53 -4.84 -31.00
CA LYS A 7 -74.11 -5.22 -30.67
C LYS A 7 -73.37 -4.43 -29.57
N GLY A 8 -72.71 -5.05 -28.58
CA GLY A 8 -72.47 -6.48 -28.34
C GLY A 8 -71.63 -6.75 -27.07
N MET A 9 -71.86 -7.96 -26.55
CA MET A 9 -71.00 -8.85 -25.76
C MET A 9 -70.18 -8.36 -24.55
N MET A 10 -70.60 -8.94 -23.40
CA MET A 10 -69.78 -9.53 -22.31
C MET A 10 -69.03 -8.54 -21.40
N GLN A 11 -69.08 -8.63 -20.08
CA GLN A 11 -69.57 -9.71 -19.21
C GLN A 11 -69.86 -9.18 -17.81
N ASP A 12 -70.64 -9.98 -17.09
CA ASP A 12 -71.42 -9.68 -15.91
C ASP A 12 -70.59 -9.25 -14.69
N ASN A 13 -71.12 -8.26 -14.00
CA ASN A 13 -70.59 -7.67 -12.79
C ASN A 13 -71.75 -7.69 -11.79
N THR A 14 -71.71 -8.52 -10.75
CA THR A 14 -72.38 -8.21 -9.47
C THR A 14 -72.02 -9.21 -8.36
N GLN A 15 -71.33 -8.66 -7.36
CA GLN A 15 -71.73 -8.65 -5.95
C GLN A 15 -71.76 -9.98 -5.18
N ARG A 16 -70.93 -10.10 -4.13
CA ARG A 16 -71.21 -9.48 -2.82
C ARG A 16 -70.07 -9.66 -1.81
N GLU A 17 -69.65 -8.51 -1.30
CA GLU A 17 -69.49 -8.19 0.14
C GLU A 17 -68.53 -9.05 0.97
N HIS A 18 -67.36 -8.48 1.26
CA HIS A 18 -66.69 -8.63 2.54
C HIS A 18 -66.25 -7.25 3.04
N THR A 19 -66.70 -6.95 4.25
CA THR A 19 -66.56 -5.69 4.98
C THR A 19 -65.13 -5.39 5.39
N ASP A 20 -64.69 -4.21 4.95
CA ASP A 20 -63.71 -3.27 5.49
C ASP A 20 -63.15 -3.54 6.89
N PHE A 21 -61.84 -3.81 6.93
CA PHE A 21 -60.96 -3.31 7.98
C PHE A 21 -59.81 -2.57 7.31
N ASP A 22 -59.79 -1.26 7.57
CA ASP A 22 -59.02 -0.22 6.93
C ASP A 22 -57.60 -0.16 7.54
N PHE A 23 -56.60 -0.59 6.77
CA PHE A 23 -55.22 -0.16 6.92
C PHE A 23 -54.81 0.51 5.61
N GLY A 24 -55.28 1.75 5.45
CA GLY A 24 -54.76 2.66 4.44
C GLY A 24 -53.27 2.93 4.69
N TRP A 25 -52.45 2.41 3.78
CA TRP A 25 -51.22 3.09 3.39
C TRP A 25 -51.32 3.33 1.88
N ASP A 26 -51.56 4.60 1.59
CA ASP A 26 -51.58 5.22 0.27
C ASP A 26 -50.22 4.98 -0.41
N TRP A 27 -50.25 4.64 -1.70
CA TRP A 27 -49.06 4.66 -2.53
C TRP A 27 -48.78 6.11 -2.93
N ASP A 28 -48.22 6.88 -2.01
CA ASP A 28 -47.42 8.03 -2.39
C ASP A 28 -46.03 7.52 -2.74
N THR A 29 -45.79 7.48 -4.05
CA THR A 29 -44.47 7.51 -4.67
C THR A 29 -43.74 8.75 -4.21
N ASP A 30 -43.05 8.66 -3.08
CA ASP A 30 -41.93 9.52 -2.73
C ASP A 30 -40.64 8.71 -2.92
N ASP A 31 -39.81 9.25 -3.80
CA ASP A 31 -38.40 9.00 -4.05
C ASP A 31 -37.66 8.21 -2.96
N PHE A 32 -37.54 6.90 -3.14
CA PHE A 32 -36.32 6.21 -2.76
C PHE A 32 -35.39 6.25 -3.98
N ASP A 33 -34.64 7.35 -4.11
CA ASP A 33 -33.38 7.36 -4.85
C ASP A 33 -32.44 6.39 -4.11
N VAL A 34 -32.58 5.10 -4.39
CA VAL A 34 -31.46 4.16 -4.18
C VAL A 34 -30.47 4.55 -5.27
N PRO A 35 -29.24 4.99 -4.93
CA PRO A 35 -28.23 5.26 -5.94
C PRO A 35 -28.10 4.01 -6.80
N GLN A 36 -28.37 4.13 -8.10
CA GLN A 36 -27.96 3.10 -9.04
C GLN A 36 -26.43 3.03 -8.94
N PRO A 37 -25.83 1.86 -8.70
CA PRO A 37 -24.39 1.75 -8.57
C PRO A 37 -23.75 2.35 -9.83
N ARG A 38 -22.80 3.26 -9.66
CA ARG A 38 -22.06 3.85 -10.78
C ARG A 38 -21.15 2.77 -11.37
N ILE A 39 -21.62 2.12 -12.41
CA ILE A 39 -20.86 1.13 -13.18
C ILE A 39 -19.81 1.89 -14.01
N THR A 40 -18.53 1.57 -13.80
CA THR A 40 -17.42 2.09 -14.62
C THR A 40 -16.98 1.00 -15.59
N ASP A 41 -17.18 1.25 -16.87
CA ASP A 41 -16.88 0.31 -17.95
C ASP A 41 -15.64 0.81 -18.73
N ASP A 42 -14.50 0.13 -18.56
CA ASP A 42 -13.29 0.37 -19.35
C ASP A 42 -13.15 -0.75 -20.39
N PRO A 43 -13.22 -0.46 -21.71
CA PRO A 43 -13.16 -1.48 -22.75
C PRO A 43 -11.82 -2.23 -22.81
N ALA A 44 -10.78 -1.74 -22.14
CA ALA A 44 -9.47 -2.41 -22.04
C ALA A 44 -9.40 -3.44 -20.89
N LEU A 45 -10.37 -3.44 -19.97
CA LEU A 45 -10.46 -4.45 -18.92
C LEU A 45 -11.35 -5.63 -19.35
N PRO A 46 -11.03 -6.86 -18.91
CA PRO A 46 -11.89 -8.03 -19.16
C PRO A 46 -13.12 -8.07 -18.23
N VAL A 47 -13.22 -7.12 -17.30
CA VAL A 47 -14.26 -7.00 -16.27
C VAL A 47 -14.85 -5.59 -16.28
N THR A 48 -16.07 -5.47 -15.77
CA THR A 48 -16.69 -4.20 -15.43
C THR A 48 -16.51 -3.94 -13.94
N LEU A 49 -16.26 -2.70 -13.54
CA LEU A 49 -16.07 -2.34 -12.12
C LEU A 49 -17.32 -1.67 -11.56
N GLU A 50 -17.83 -2.19 -10.44
CA GLU A 50 -18.88 -1.54 -9.64
C GLU A 50 -18.30 -0.50 -8.66
N GLU A 51 -19.17 0.08 -7.84
CA GLU A 51 -18.74 0.97 -6.76
C GLU A 51 -17.73 0.27 -5.84
N ASN A 52 -16.68 1.01 -5.44
CA ASN A 52 -15.53 0.50 -4.68
C ASN A 52 -14.63 -0.50 -5.41
N LEU A 53 -14.52 -0.40 -6.75
CA LEU A 53 -13.60 -1.22 -7.56
C LEU A 53 -13.90 -2.73 -7.50
N ILE A 54 -15.16 -3.13 -7.37
CA ILE A 54 -15.52 -4.56 -7.37
C ILE A 54 -15.57 -5.07 -8.82
N PRO A 55 -14.72 -6.03 -9.22
CA PRO A 55 -14.69 -6.54 -10.59
C PRO A 55 -15.75 -7.61 -10.84
N ILE A 56 -16.48 -7.44 -11.95
CA ILE A 56 -17.52 -8.34 -12.42
C ILE A 56 -17.22 -8.75 -13.86
N ASP A 57 -17.28 -10.05 -14.14
CA ASP A 57 -17.05 -10.58 -15.48
C ASP A 57 -18.20 -10.22 -16.45
N ARG A 58 -18.03 -10.58 -17.73
CA ARG A 58 -19.02 -10.32 -18.78
C ARG A 58 -20.37 -11.03 -18.56
N ASN A 59 -20.43 -12.02 -17.67
CA ASN A 59 -21.65 -12.75 -17.33
C ASN A 59 -22.34 -12.18 -16.08
N GLY A 60 -21.79 -11.13 -15.46
CA GLY A 60 -22.31 -10.58 -14.23
C GLY A 60 -21.85 -11.33 -12.98
N VAL A 61 -20.80 -12.15 -13.08
CA VAL A 61 -20.26 -12.95 -11.97
C VAL A 61 -19.08 -12.22 -11.34
N TYR A 62 -19.06 -12.19 -10.00
CA TYR A 62 -17.96 -11.65 -9.22
C TYR A 62 -16.64 -12.32 -9.58
N VAL A 63 -15.58 -11.52 -9.73
CA VAL A 63 -14.22 -12.01 -9.92
C VAL A 63 -13.45 -11.88 -8.60
N PRO A 64 -12.90 -12.97 -8.05
CA PRO A 64 -12.04 -12.91 -6.86
C PRO A 64 -10.90 -11.92 -7.04
N ASN A 65 -10.71 -11.07 -6.05
CA ASN A 65 -9.81 -9.93 -6.10
C ASN A 65 -9.29 -9.57 -4.70
N HIS A 66 -8.23 -8.77 -4.68
CA HIS A 66 -7.67 -8.18 -3.47
C HIS A 66 -7.49 -6.67 -3.67
N LEU A 67 -7.92 -5.85 -2.70
CA LEU A 67 -7.63 -4.42 -2.68
C LEU A 67 -6.53 -4.15 -1.66
N ASP A 68 -5.37 -3.68 -2.12
CA ASP A 68 -4.22 -3.42 -1.25
C ASP A 68 -4.36 -2.11 -0.44
N ASP A 69 -3.45 -1.92 0.52
CA ASP A 69 -3.41 -0.72 1.39
C ASP A 69 -3.17 0.59 0.61
N ARG A 70 -2.75 0.50 -0.66
CA ARG A 70 -2.53 1.65 -1.55
C ARG A 70 -3.74 1.95 -2.44
N GLY A 71 -4.83 1.20 -2.30
CA GLY A 71 -6.03 1.36 -3.13
C GLY A 71 -5.86 0.81 -4.55
N THR A 72 -4.99 -0.19 -4.73
CA THR A 72 -4.84 -0.95 -5.97
C THR A 72 -5.59 -2.27 -5.86
N LEU A 73 -6.52 -2.49 -6.78
CA LEU A 73 -7.25 -3.72 -6.99
C LEU A 73 -6.41 -4.71 -7.81
N HIS A 74 -6.30 -5.93 -7.34
CA HIS A 74 -5.57 -7.03 -7.96
C HIS A 74 -6.56 -8.15 -8.31
N PHE A 75 -6.52 -8.65 -9.54
CA PHE A 75 -7.34 -9.80 -9.94
C PHE A 75 -6.73 -10.57 -11.12
N PHE A 76 -7.22 -11.78 -11.36
CA PHE A 76 -6.83 -12.61 -12.50
C PHE A 76 -8.02 -12.86 -13.41
N ALA A 77 -7.83 -12.73 -14.72
CA ALA A 77 -8.90 -12.93 -15.69
C ALA A 77 -8.39 -13.50 -17.02
N ALA A 78 -9.24 -14.28 -17.68
CA ALA A 78 -8.97 -14.79 -19.02
C ALA A 78 -9.25 -13.71 -20.09
N VAL A 79 -8.28 -13.46 -20.96
CA VAL A 79 -8.36 -12.42 -22.02
C VAL A 79 -8.04 -13.01 -23.38
N ASP A 80 -8.80 -12.58 -24.39
CA ASP A 80 -8.54 -12.90 -25.79
C ASP A 80 -7.48 -11.95 -26.35
N VAL A 81 -6.33 -12.48 -26.76
CA VAL A 81 -5.22 -11.70 -27.33
C VAL A 81 -5.16 -11.77 -28.87
N SER A 82 -6.22 -12.24 -29.53
CA SER A 82 -6.22 -12.33 -30.98
C SER A 82 -6.36 -10.95 -31.65
N ASP A 83 -5.32 -10.52 -32.39
CA ASP A 83 -5.32 -9.29 -33.21
C ASP A 83 -6.24 -9.37 -34.45
N THR A 84 -6.93 -10.49 -34.66
CA THR A 84 -7.80 -10.73 -35.83
C THR A 84 -9.26 -10.78 -35.41
N PRO A 85 -10.18 -10.06 -36.09
CA PRO A 85 -11.62 -10.07 -35.81
C PRO A 85 -12.31 -11.36 -36.30
N ASN A 86 -11.66 -12.50 -36.11
CA ASN A 86 -12.18 -13.81 -36.48
C ASN A 86 -12.61 -14.54 -35.20
N PHE A 87 -13.89 -14.36 -34.85
CA PHE A 87 -14.57 -14.93 -33.67
C PHE A 87 -14.55 -16.46 -33.57
N ASP A 88 -13.99 -17.14 -34.58
CA ASP A 88 -13.99 -18.58 -34.68
C ASP A 88 -12.78 -19.25 -33.99
N ASP A 89 -11.71 -18.54 -33.58
CA ASP A 89 -10.58 -19.12 -32.81
C ASP A 89 -9.76 -18.09 -31.98
N PRO A 90 -10.24 -17.65 -30.79
CA PRO A 90 -9.54 -16.72 -29.92
C PRO A 90 -8.35 -17.39 -29.23
N LEU A 91 -7.22 -16.68 -29.18
CA LEU A 91 -6.06 -17.06 -28.39
C LEU A 91 -6.28 -16.52 -26.98
N LEU A 92 -6.73 -17.36 -26.06
CA LEU A 92 -6.99 -16.96 -24.69
C LEU A 92 -5.69 -17.01 -23.87
N HIS A 93 -5.47 -16.03 -23.00
CA HIS A 93 -4.41 -16.00 -21.99
C HIS A 93 -5.02 -15.68 -20.63
N LEU A 94 -4.45 -16.27 -19.59
CA LEU A 94 -4.67 -15.78 -18.23
C LEU A 94 -3.79 -14.56 -18.03
N GLY A 95 -4.40 -13.45 -17.63
CA GLY A 95 -3.72 -12.22 -17.27
C GLY A 95 -3.88 -11.92 -15.78
N TYR A 96 -2.83 -11.39 -15.19
CA TYR A 96 -2.86 -10.67 -13.92
C TYR A 96 -3.14 -9.21 -14.20
N PHE A 97 -4.08 -8.60 -13.47
CA PHE A 97 -4.49 -7.22 -13.63
C PHE A 97 -4.32 -6.47 -12.32
N ARG A 98 -3.83 -5.24 -12.44
CA ARG A 98 -3.80 -4.27 -11.35
C ARG A 98 -4.59 -3.05 -11.79
N VAL A 99 -5.49 -2.56 -10.96
CA VAL A 99 -6.35 -1.40 -11.26
C VAL A 99 -6.38 -0.46 -10.06
N THR A 100 -6.22 0.84 -10.27
CA THR A 100 -6.48 1.84 -9.23
C THR A 100 -7.37 2.94 -9.79
N GLN A 101 -8.13 3.59 -8.91
CA GLN A 101 -8.88 4.80 -9.25
C GLN A 101 -8.12 6.03 -8.77
N THR A 102 -7.76 6.91 -9.68
CA THR A 102 -7.11 8.17 -9.35
C THR A 102 -8.10 9.14 -8.71
N GLY A 103 -7.61 10.15 -7.98
CA GLY A 103 -8.47 11.10 -7.24
C GLY A 103 -9.43 11.93 -8.10
N ASP A 104 -9.24 11.96 -9.42
CA ASP A 104 -10.14 12.56 -10.42
C ASP A 104 -11.20 11.57 -10.97
N GLY A 105 -11.23 10.33 -10.46
CA GLY A 105 -12.20 9.28 -10.80
C GLY A 105 -11.83 8.40 -11.99
N ARG A 106 -10.65 8.58 -12.62
CA ARG A 106 -10.18 7.76 -13.74
C ARG A 106 -9.64 6.42 -13.27
N LEU A 107 -9.88 5.35 -14.04
CA LEU A 107 -9.24 4.06 -13.83
C LEU A 107 -7.87 4.02 -14.50
N VAL A 108 -6.89 3.55 -13.76
CA VAL A 108 -5.53 3.26 -14.22
C VAL A 108 -5.32 1.77 -14.04
N HIS A 109 -4.82 1.09 -15.06
CA HIS A 109 -4.56 -0.33 -14.95
C HIS A 109 -3.37 -0.78 -15.79
N ASP A 110 -2.76 -1.90 -15.38
CA ASP A 110 -1.85 -2.68 -16.22
C ASP A 110 -2.22 -4.16 -16.18
N SER A 111 -1.57 -4.94 -17.05
CA SER A 111 -1.78 -6.37 -17.10
C SER A 111 -0.51 -7.11 -17.49
N HIS A 112 -0.28 -8.26 -16.85
CA HIS A 112 0.83 -9.15 -17.14
C HIS A 112 0.34 -10.54 -17.55
N PRO A 113 0.85 -11.11 -18.66
CA PRO A 113 0.45 -12.44 -19.09
C PRO A 113 1.02 -13.51 -18.16
N VAL A 114 0.17 -14.42 -17.68
CA VAL A 114 0.53 -15.49 -16.74
C VAL A 114 0.67 -16.83 -17.47
N MET A 115 -0.31 -17.20 -18.30
CA MET A 115 -0.22 -18.45 -19.08
C MET A 115 -1.15 -18.42 -20.30
N PRO A 116 -0.81 -19.12 -21.39
CA PRO A 116 -1.75 -19.37 -22.48
C PRO A 116 -2.84 -20.35 -22.04
N LEU A 117 -4.06 -20.16 -22.53
CA LEU A 117 -5.22 -21.00 -22.21
C LEU A 117 -5.64 -21.83 -23.42
N GLU A 118 -5.79 -23.14 -23.20
CA GLU A 118 -6.40 -24.01 -24.21
C GLU A 118 -7.91 -23.79 -24.26
N ARG A 119 -8.46 -23.87 -25.47
CA ARG A 119 -9.88 -23.63 -25.72
C ARG A 119 -10.71 -24.80 -25.19
N GLY A 120 -11.22 -24.66 -23.97
CA GLY A 120 -12.19 -25.60 -23.40
C GLY A 120 -12.35 -25.48 -21.90
N GLY A 121 -13.28 -24.63 -21.44
CA GLY A 121 -14.15 -24.78 -20.25
C GLY A 121 -13.57 -25.14 -18.88
N ALA A 122 -12.26 -25.29 -18.72
CA ALA A 122 -11.61 -25.57 -17.45
C ALA A 122 -11.00 -24.27 -16.88
N SER A 123 -11.18 -24.02 -15.59
CA SER A 123 -10.36 -23.04 -14.87
C SER A 123 -8.91 -23.51 -14.99
N PRO A 124 -8.03 -22.74 -15.65
CA PRO A 124 -6.65 -23.15 -15.89
C PRO A 124 -5.92 -23.18 -14.56
N PHE A 125 -5.23 -24.28 -14.23
CA PHE A 125 -4.29 -24.25 -13.13
C PHE A 125 -3.18 -23.22 -13.46
N PRO A 126 -2.91 -22.19 -12.63
CA PRO A 126 -3.20 -22.08 -11.19
C PRO A 126 -4.31 -21.08 -10.79
N LEU A 127 -5.24 -20.71 -11.67
CA LEU A 127 -6.26 -19.69 -11.42
C LEU A 127 -7.04 -19.87 -10.10
N PRO A 128 -7.54 -21.07 -9.72
CA PRO A 128 -8.22 -21.24 -8.44
C PRO A 128 -7.33 -20.91 -7.23
N ALA A 129 -6.07 -21.35 -7.24
CA ALA A 129 -5.11 -21.05 -6.18
C ALA A 129 -4.79 -19.55 -6.11
N LEU A 130 -4.60 -18.90 -7.26
CA LEU A 130 -4.39 -17.46 -7.34
C LEU A 130 -5.58 -16.67 -6.79
N GLN A 131 -6.81 -17.11 -7.10
CA GLN A 131 -8.03 -16.48 -6.61
C GLN A 131 -8.18 -16.62 -5.09
N LEU A 132 -7.93 -17.80 -4.55
CA LEU A 132 -7.96 -18.06 -3.11
C LEU A 132 -6.92 -17.20 -2.37
N MET A 133 -5.68 -17.14 -2.88
CA MET A 133 -4.62 -16.29 -2.30
C MET A 133 -5.02 -14.81 -2.27
N LEU A 134 -5.66 -14.30 -3.33
CA LEU A 134 -6.15 -12.91 -3.33
C LEU A 134 -7.26 -12.69 -2.30
N GLU A 135 -8.21 -13.61 -2.16
CA GLU A 135 -9.30 -13.51 -1.20
C GLU A 135 -8.80 -13.56 0.26
N ASP A 136 -7.76 -14.37 0.52
CA ASP A 136 -7.10 -14.45 1.84
C ASP A 136 -6.15 -13.26 2.11
N GLY A 137 -5.99 -12.36 1.14
CA GLY A 137 -5.10 -11.19 1.23
C GLY A 137 -3.62 -11.49 1.07
N ASP A 138 -3.29 -12.69 0.60
CA ASP A 138 -1.94 -13.18 0.36
C ASP A 138 -1.43 -12.77 -1.04
N LEU A 139 -1.37 -11.44 -1.24
CA LEU A 139 -1.02 -10.84 -2.53
C LEU A 139 0.39 -11.25 -2.98
N ASP A 140 1.35 -11.31 -2.06
CA ASP A 140 2.74 -11.62 -2.37
C ASP A 140 2.88 -13.04 -2.94
N ASN A 141 2.23 -14.03 -2.33
CA ASN A 141 2.24 -15.40 -2.84
C ASN A 141 1.46 -15.55 -4.16
N ALA A 142 0.35 -14.82 -4.32
CA ALA A 142 -0.36 -14.79 -5.59
C ALA A 142 0.53 -14.25 -6.73
N GLN A 143 1.31 -13.20 -6.49
CA GLN A 143 2.23 -12.63 -7.46
C GLN A 143 3.41 -13.56 -7.77
N GLU A 144 3.99 -14.19 -6.75
CA GLU A 144 5.08 -15.16 -6.91
C GLU A 144 4.65 -16.38 -7.73
N LEU A 145 3.47 -16.95 -7.41
CA LEU A 145 2.92 -18.08 -8.17
C LEU A 145 2.64 -17.69 -9.64
N ALA A 146 2.10 -16.49 -9.87
CA ALA A 146 1.87 -15.96 -11.22
C ALA A 146 3.19 -15.76 -11.99
N HIS A 147 4.22 -15.25 -11.33
CA HIS A 147 5.56 -15.07 -11.90
C HIS A 147 6.19 -16.40 -12.32
N LEU A 148 6.23 -17.39 -11.41
CA LEU A 148 6.78 -18.71 -11.68
C LEU A 148 6.03 -19.42 -12.81
N THR A 149 4.70 -19.29 -12.83
CA THR A 149 3.85 -19.84 -13.90
C THR A 149 4.20 -19.20 -15.25
N ALA A 150 4.31 -17.88 -15.31
CA ALA A 150 4.69 -17.16 -16.53
C ALA A 150 6.07 -17.56 -17.04
N GLN A 151 7.06 -17.69 -16.14
CA GLN A 151 8.39 -18.16 -16.50
C GLN A 151 8.36 -19.55 -17.14
N SER A 152 7.55 -20.48 -16.59
CA SER A 152 7.43 -21.85 -17.14
C SER A 152 6.89 -21.87 -18.58
N HIS A 153 6.09 -20.87 -18.94
CA HIS A 153 5.52 -20.67 -20.27
C HIS A 153 6.34 -19.73 -21.17
N GLY A 154 7.46 -19.20 -20.69
CA GLY A 154 8.29 -18.24 -21.42
C GLY A 154 7.63 -16.88 -21.63
N LEU A 155 6.70 -16.51 -20.76
CA LEU A 155 5.99 -15.22 -20.77
C LEU A 155 6.73 -14.19 -19.91
N ASN A 156 6.55 -12.92 -20.24
CA ASN A 156 7.23 -11.82 -19.56
C ASN A 156 6.36 -11.27 -18.41
N PHE A 157 6.48 -11.89 -17.24
CA PHE A 157 5.92 -11.41 -15.98
C PHE A 157 7.09 -10.94 -15.09
N PRO A 158 7.12 -9.68 -14.61
CA PRO A 158 8.21 -9.17 -13.77
C PRO A 158 8.37 -9.95 -12.46
N ASP A 159 9.58 -10.02 -11.93
CA ASP A 159 9.82 -10.51 -10.57
C ASP A 159 8.94 -9.72 -9.57
N PRO A 160 8.18 -10.35 -8.66
CA PRO A 160 7.30 -9.65 -7.73
C PRO A 160 8.02 -8.57 -6.90
N ALA A 161 9.26 -8.82 -6.46
CA ALA A 161 10.05 -7.85 -5.72
C ALA A 161 10.51 -6.66 -6.60
N ALA A 162 10.46 -6.82 -7.92
CA ALA A 162 10.76 -5.80 -8.92
C ALA A 162 9.53 -5.40 -9.73
N LEU A 163 8.31 -5.74 -9.28
CA LEU A 163 7.09 -5.27 -9.93
C LEU A 163 7.11 -3.74 -9.84
N PRO A 164 7.14 -3.04 -10.99
CA PRO A 164 7.10 -1.60 -10.95
C PRO A 164 5.79 -1.17 -10.29
N GLU A 165 5.80 -0.03 -9.59
CA GLU A 165 4.56 0.63 -9.18
C GLU A 165 3.60 0.68 -10.38
N LEU A 166 2.30 0.49 -10.14
CA LEU A 166 1.28 0.45 -11.17
C LEU A 166 1.49 1.65 -12.10
N ASN A 167 2.04 1.38 -13.28
CA ASN A 167 2.46 2.44 -14.17
C ASN A 167 1.16 3.09 -14.62
N THR A 168 1.01 4.39 -14.34
CA THR A 168 -0.23 5.15 -14.59
C THR A 168 -0.57 5.30 -16.08
N GLY A 169 0.07 4.48 -16.91
CA GLY A 169 0.20 4.58 -18.35
C GLY A 169 1.20 5.66 -18.75
N VAL A 170 1.88 6.33 -17.80
CA VAL A 170 2.67 7.53 -18.06
C VAL A 170 4.05 7.49 -17.38
N ASP A 171 5.10 7.43 -18.18
CA ASP A 171 6.50 7.56 -17.75
C ASP A 171 6.98 9.00 -17.90
N TYR A 172 7.80 9.44 -16.95
CA TYR A 172 8.39 10.77 -16.93
C TYR A 172 9.89 10.69 -16.71
N ARG A 173 10.66 11.27 -17.64
CA ARG A 173 12.12 11.22 -17.61
C ARG A 173 12.75 12.51 -18.12
N PHE A 174 13.93 12.81 -17.62
CA PHE A 174 14.77 13.89 -18.11
C PHE A 174 15.85 13.33 -19.03
N VAL A 175 16.05 13.97 -20.19
CA VAL A 175 17.02 13.53 -21.18
C VAL A 175 17.82 14.69 -21.75
N GLY A 176 19.03 14.39 -22.20
CA GLY A 176 19.80 15.31 -23.04
C GLY A 176 19.36 15.19 -24.50
N GLY A 177 19.09 16.33 -25.12
CA GLY A 177 18.74 16.49 -26.54
C GLY A 177 19.71 17.42 -27.26
N SER A 178 19.30 17.87 -28.44
CA SER A 178 20.01 18.91 -29.21
C SER A 178 18.99 19.80 -29.89
N SER A 179 19.16 21.11 -29.74
CA SER A 179 18.38 22.12 -30.47
C SER A 179 18.67 22.08 -31.98
N ASP A 180 17.83 22.74 -32.77
CA ASP A 180 18.00 22.88 -34.23
C ASP A 180 19.34 23.53 -34.62
N ASP A 181 19.89 24.36 -33.75
CA ASP A 181 21.19 25.03 -33.93
C ASP A 181 22.39 24.16 -33.47
N GLY A 182 22.13 22.94 -32.98
CA GLY A 182 23.14 21.98 -32.52
C GLY A 182 23.63 22.20 -31.09
N ASN A 183 23.03 23.13 -30.34
CA ASN A 183 23.36 23.31 -28.92
C ASN A 183 22.69 22.22 -28.08
N PRO A 184 23.37 21.67 -27.05
CA PRO A 184 22.81 20.68 -26.14
C PRO A 184 21.60 21.24 -25.38
N THR A 185 20.52 20.45 -25.31
CA THR A 185 19.28 20.81 -24.61
C THR A 185 18.96 19.83 -23.51
N LEU A 186 18.40 20.30 -22.40
CA LEU A 186 17.78 19.46 -21.39
C LEU A 186 16.28 19.41 -21.67
N GLU A 187 15.71 18.21 -21.73
CA GLU A 187 14.31 17.99 -22.08
C GLU A 187 13.60 17.16 -21.01
N ALA A 188 12.39 17.57 -20.63
CA ALA A 188 11.44 16.73 -19.92
C ALA A 188 10.62 15.93 -20.95
N VAL A 189 10.48 14.64 -20.71
CA VAL A 189 9.79 13.71 -21.62
C VAL A 189 8.69 13.00 -20.86
N LYS A 190 7.48 13.05 -21.40
CA LYS A 190 6.32 12.28 -20.97
C LYS A 190 6.05 11.20 -22.01
N GLY A 191 6.20 9.94 -21.64
CA GLY A 191 5.85 8.79 -22.46
C GLY A 191 4.55 8.15 -21.98
N TRP A 192 3.64 7.78 -22.86
CA TRP A 192 2.47 7.00 -22.48
C TRP A 192 2.06 6.01 -23.56
N ARG A 193 1.24 5.02 -23.19
CA ARG A 193 0.69 4.04 -24.13
C ARG A 193 -0.83 4.22 -24.27
N GLU A 194 -1.31 4.24 -25.51
CA GLU A 194 -2.74 4.23 -25.85
C GLU A 194 -3.03 2.98 -26.69
N GLY A 195 -3.67 1.97 -26.10
CA GLY A 195 -3.81 0.64 -26.70
C GLY A 195 -2.45 0.00 -26.99
N ASN A 196 -2.17 -0.33 -28.26
CA ASN A 196 -0.89 -0.90 -28.71
C ASN A 196 0.09 0.16 -29.27
N GLN A 197 -0.16 1.45 -29.07
CA GLN A 197 0.67 2.55 -29.59
C GLN A 197 1.38 3.30 -28.47
N ASP A 198 2.68 3.52 -28.65
CA ASP A 198 3.50 4.34 -27.75
C ASP A 198 3.51 5.80 -28.23
N HIS A 199 3.25 6.72 -27.31
CA HIS A 199 3.21 8.15 -27.51
C HIS A 199 4.25 8.85 -26.63
N GLU A 200 4.76 10.00 -27.09
CA GLU A 200 5.73 10.78 -26.35
C GLU A 200 5.49 12.29 -26.58
N ALA A 201 5.52 13.06 -25.50
CA ALA A 201 5.54 14.52 -25.51
C ALA A 201 6.86 15.01 -24.90
N ARG A 202 7.45 16.05 -25.50
CA ARG A 202 8.73 16.61 -25.10
C ARG A 202 8.60 18.10 -24.81
N LEU A 203 9.23 18.53 -23.74
CA LEU A 203 9.38 19.93 -23.37
C LEU A 203 10.86 20.26 -23.21
N THR A 204 11.34 21.27 -23.92
CA THR A 204 12.69 21.81 -23.69
C THR A 204 12.70 22.61 -22.40
N ILE A 205 13.55 22.23 -21.46
CA ILE A 205 13.77 22.92 -20.19
C ILE A 205 14.80 24.03 -20.37
N ALA A 206 15.98 23.67 -20.87
CA ALA A 206 17.09 24.60 -21.01
C ALA A 206 17.98 24.26 -22.21
N SER A 207 18.70 25.27 -22.71
CA SER A 207 19.70 25.14 -23.76
C SER A 207 21.05 25.59 -23.21
N TYR A 208 22.09 24.81 -23.46
CA TYR A 208 23.42 25.03 -22.89
C TYR A 208 24.45 25.31 -23.98
N GLY A 209 25.52 26.02 -23.61
CA GLY A 209 26.66 26.22 -24.50
C GLY A 209 27.59 25.00 -24.53
N MET A 210 27.57 24.17 -23.49
CA MET A 210 28.45 23.01 -23.33
C MET A 210 27.70 21.83 -22.70
N SER A 211 28.06 20.59 -23.07
CA SER A 211 27.41 19.38 -22.57
C SER A 211 27.68 19.11 -21.09
N GLU A 212 28.77 19.65 -20.52
CA GLU A 212 29.08 19.48 -19.10
C GLU A 212 28.10 20.24 -18.19
N GLU A 213 27.60 21.40 -18.63
CA GLU A 213 26.59 22.17 -17.89
C GLU A 213 25.24 21.45 -17.88
N LEU A 214 24.82 20.93 -19.04
CA LEU A 214 23.62 20.07 -19.15
C LEU A 214 23.71 18.88 -18.20
N ALA A 215 24.87 18.23 -18.09
CA ALA A 215 25.03 17.03 -17.28
C ALA A 215 24.86 17.29 -15.78
N VAL A 216 25.15 18.51 -15.30
CA VAL A 216 24.92 18.91 -13.91
C VAL A 216 23.42 18.98 -13.63
N ASP A 217 22.69 19.77 -14.42
CA ASP A 217 21.26 19.99 -14.22
C ASP A 217 20.44 18.71 -14.49
N LEU A 218 20.85 17.90 -15.47
CA LEU A 218 20.24 16.59 -15.72
C LEU A 218 20.40 15.66 -14.52
N ARG A 219 21.57 15.66 -13.87
CA ARG A 219 21.80 14.85 -12.68
C ARG A 219 20.97 15.36 -11.51
N GLU A 220 20.94 16.68 -11.29
CA GLU A 220 20.15 17.30 -10.24
C GLU A 220 18.66 16.98 -10.37
N LEU A 221 18.06 17.09 -11.56
CA LEU A 221 16.65 16.75 -11.77
C LEU A 221 16.36 15.27 -11.53
N ASN A 222 17.28 14.37 -11.88
CA ASN A 222 17.11 12.94 -11.61
C ASN A 222 17.27 12.61 -10.12
N GLU A 223 18.28 13.19 -9.44
CA GLU A 223 18.45 13.06 -7.99
C GLU A 223 17.25 13.63 -7.23
N LEU A 224 16.72 14.77 -7.65
CA LEU A 224 15.54 15.38 -7.07
C LEU A 224 14.30 14.50 -7.26
N ARG A 225 14.14 13.90 -8.44
CA ARG A 225 13.06 12.94 -8.71
C ARG A 225 13.17 11.70 -7.81
N GLU A 226 14.38 11.18 -7.62
CA GLU A 226 14.63 9.99 -6.79
C GLU A 226 14.45 10.26 -5.29
N THR A 227 14.77 11.47 -4.82
CA THR A 227 14.78 11.82 -3.39
C THR A 227 13.51 12.52 -2.90
N GLN A 228 12.91 13.38 -3.73
CA GLN A 228 11.74 14.21 -3.38
C GLN A 228 10.51 13.94 -4.25
N GLY A 229 10.63 13.03 -5.22
CA GLY A 229 9.52 12.60 -6.06
C GLY A 229 9.34 13.42 -7.34
N LEU A 230 8.42 12.95 -8.19
CA LEU A 230 8.18 13.46 -9.53
C LEU A 230 7.68 14.92 -9.54
N GLU A 231 6.76 15.28 -8.63
CA GLU A 231 6.20 16.63 -8.58
C GLU A 231 7.29 17.68 -8.29
N ALA A 232 8.20 17.41 -7.34
CA ALA A 232 9.29 18.32 -7.01
C ALA A 232 10.23 18.53 -8.20
N ALA A 233 10.61 17.44 -8.88
CA ALA A 233 11.46 17.51 -10.07
C ALA A 233 10.79 18.23 -11.24
N MET A 234 9.50 17.99 -11.48
CA MET A 234 8.75 18.66 -12.55
C MET A 234 8.51 20.15 -12.26
N ASN A 235 8.31 20.52 -11.00
CA ASN A 235 8.19 21.92 -10.59
C ASN A 235 9.52 22.68 -10.73
N LEU A 236 10.66 22.04 -10.42
CA LEU A 236 11.97 22.62 -10.71
C LEU A 236 12.19 22.78 -12.22
N ALA A 237 11.89 21.73 -13.00
CA ALA A 237 12.01 21.77 -14.45
C ALA A 237 11.13 22.86 -15.09
N GLU A 238 9.90 23.04 -14.61
CA GLU A 238 9.02 24.13 -15.03
C GLU A 238 9.64 25.51 -14.74
N GLY A 239 10.19 25.70 -13.53
CA GLY A 239 10.84 26.96 -13.15
C GLY A 239 12.07 27.27 -14.02
N MET A 240 12.89 26.26 -14.29
CA MET A 240 14.03 26.37 -15.22
C MET A 240 13.57 26.71 -16.64
N ALA A 241 12.52 26.04 -17.13
CA ALA A 241 11.96 26.28 -18.47
C ALA A 241 11.40 27.71 -18.62
N ALA A 242 10.70 28.20 -17.60
CA ALA A 242 10.18 29.56 -17.55
C ALA A 242 11.30 30.60 -17.47
N ALA A 243 12.30 30.39 -16.61
CA ALA A 243 13.45 31.28 -16.48
C ALA A 243 14.31 31.34 -17.75
N GLY A 244 14.47 30.20 -18.43
CA GLY A 244 15.16 30.08 -19.71
C GLY A 244 14.37 30.59 -20.92
N GLY A 245 13.08 30.92 -20.74
CA GLY A 245 12.19 31.35 -21.82
C GLY A 245 11.77 30.24 -22.79
N ASN A 246 11.98 28.97 -22.42
CA ASN A 246 11.51 27.81 -23.20
C ASN A 246 10.06 27.44 -22.89
N LEU A 247 9.52 27.97 -21.79
CA LEU A 247 8.12 27.84 -21.39
C LEU A 247 7.55 29.23 -21.09
N GLU A 248 6.38 29.54 -21.64
CA GLU A 248 5.73 30.82 -21.39
C GLU A 248 5.14 30.83 -19.97
N SER A 249 5.49 31.85 -19.19
CA SER A 249 5.00 32.04 -17.82
C SER A 249 3.52 32.42 -17.75
N ILE A 250 2.92 32.84 -18.88
CA ILE A 250 1.51 33.21 -18.99
C ILE A 250 0.86 32.37 -20.09
N ARG A 251 0.82 31.04 -19.90
CA ARG A 251 0.18 30.10 -20.83
C ARG A 251 -1.30 29.89 -20.49
N ASP A 252 -2.17 29.75 -21.49
CA ASP A 252 -3.61 29.56 -21.29
C ASP A 252 -3.96 28.21 -20.65
N ASP A 253 -3.23 27.14 -21.01
CA ASP A 253 -3.30 25.84 -20.33
C ASP A 253 -2.17 25.78 -19.29
N PRO A 254 -2.49 25.64 -17.99
CA PRO A 254 -1.48 25.69 -16.95
C PRO A 254 -0.68 24.39 -16.83
N ARG A 255 -1.08 23.29 -17.50
CA ARG A 255 -0.34 22.02 -17.48
C ARG A 255 1.03 22.14 -18.14
N LEU A 256 1.97 21.28 -17.71
CA LEU A 256 3.31 21.20 -18.30
C LEU A 256 3.27 20.43 -19.62
N PHE A 257 2.53 19.31 -19.65
CA PHE A 257 2.24 18.55 -20.86
C PHE A 257 0.75 18.64 -21.19
N THR A 258 0.43 19.19 -22.36
CA THR A 258 -0.96 19.33 -22.80
C THR A 258 -1.49 18.09 -23.54
N ASP A 259 -0.57 17.25 -24.02
CA ASP A 259 -0.85 15.99 -24.70
C ASP A 259 -0.82 14.79 -23.72
N GLY A 260 -1.62 13.78 -24.05
CA GLY A 260 -1.71 12.53 -23.28
C GLY A 260 -2.60 12.62 -22.03
N PRO A 261 -2.53 11.60 -21.15
CA PRO A 261 -3.31 11.54 -19.92
C PRO A 261 -3.02 12.73 -18.99
N PRO A 262 -3.92 13.10 -18.05
CA PRO A 262 -3.60 14.11 -17.05
C PRO A 262 -2.31 13.80 -16.29
N ASP A 263 -1.53 14.83 -15.98
CA ASP A 263 -0.28 14.68 -15.23
C ASP A 263 -0.61 14.34 -13.75
N PRO A 264 0.13 13.42 -13.09
CA PRO A 264 -0.14 13.03 -11.69
C PRO A 264 0.43 14.03 -10.67
N PHE A 265 1.02 15.12 -11.14
CA PHE A 265 1.62 16.18 -10.34
C PHE A 265 0.93 17.50 -10.64
N THR A 266 0.92 18.40 -9.66
CA THR A 266 0.44 19.78 -9.86
C THR A 266 1.61 20.68 -10.20
N THR A 267 1.53 21.36 -11.35
CA THR A 267 2.53 22.37 -11.73
C THR A 267 2.43 23.63 -10.86
N ASN A 268 3.49 24.43 -10.80
CA ASN A 268 3.46 25.70 -10.08
C ASN A 268 2.39 26.64 -10.65
N LEU A 269 2.22 26.68 -11.97
CA LEU A 269 1.21 27.53 -12.59
C LEU A 269 -0.22 27.05 -12.32
N GLU A 270 -0.46 25.74 -12.25
CA GLU A 270 -1.75 25.18 -11.81
C GLU A 270 -2.04 25.55 -10.37
N ARG A 271 -1.05 25.42 -9.49
CA ARG A 271 -1.16 25.81 -8.07
C ARG A 271 -1.47 27.29 -7.94
N GLU A 272 -0.73 28.15 -8.63
CA GLU A 272 -0.94 29.61 -8.65
C GLU A 272 -2.34 29.99 -9.15
N ARG A 273 -2.86 29.27 -10.16
CA ARG A 273 -4.20 29.53 -10.70
C ARG A 273 -5.31 29.00 -9.83
N ALA A 274 -5.15 27.82 -9.25
CA ALA A 274 -6.08 27.28 -8.27
C ALA A 274 -6.17 28.24 -7.08
N GLU A 275 -5.03 28.72 -6.56
CA GLU A 275 -4.98 29.74 -5.51
C GLU A 275 -5.66 31.04 -5.92
N ALA A 276 -5.44 31.52 -7.16
CA ALA A 276 -6.08 32.73 -7.67
C ALA A 276 -7.59 32.57 -7.91
N ALA A 277 -8.05 31.37 -8.28
CA ALA A 277 -9.47 31.05 -8.44
C ALA A 277 -10.17 31.00 -7.09
N ILE A 278 -9.55 30.34 -6.10
CA ILE A 278 -10.03 30.30 -4.71
C ILE A 278 -10.08 31.72 -4.12
N THR A 279 -9.06 32.55 -4.37
CA THR A 279 -9.06 33.96 -3.92
C THR A 279 -10.18 34.77 -4.57
N ARG A 280 -10.53 34.48 -5.84
CA ARG A 280 -11.64 35.17 -6.53
C ARG A 280 -13.00 34.73 -6.01
N GLU A 281 -13.20 33.44 -5.73
CA GLU A 281 -14.43 32.93 -5.12
C GLU A 281 -14.59 33.41 -3.67
N GLN A 282 -13.50 33.46 -2.88
CA GLN A 282 -13.51 34.02 -1.53
C GLN A 282 -13.76 35.54 -1.52
N GLN A 283 -13.26 36.29 -2.52
CA GLN A 283 -13.56 37.72 -2.64
C GLN A 283 -15.02 38.03 -2.96
N ASP A 284 -15.76 37.10 -3.57
CA ASP A 284 -17.20 37.27 -3.84
C ASP A 284 -18.08 36.87 -2.64
N ASP A 285 -17.57 36.04 -1.71
CA ASP A 285 -18.29 35.59 -0.49
C ASP A 285 -17.92 36.35 0.81
N ASP A 286 -16.82 37.10 0.84
CA ASP A 286 -16.34 37.81 2.05
C ASP A 286 -17.03 39.15 2.33
N ALA A 287 -18.35 39.08 2.48
CA ALA A 287 -19.11 40.00 3.33
C ALA A 287 -19.68 39.30 4.58
N GLN A 288 -19.05 38.21 5.07
CA GLN A 288 -19.35 37.62 6.37
C GLN A 288 -18.11 37.45 7.23
N ILE A 289 -18.10 38.18 8.35
CA ILE A 289 -17.08 38.15 9.39
C ILE A 289 -17.05 36.74 10.02
N LEU A 290 -16.00 35.95 9.76
CA LEU A 290 -15.78 34.66 10.40
C LEU A 290 -15.43 34.81 11.89
N ALA A 291 -15.89 33.86 12.71
CA ALA A 291 -15.65 33.85 14.15
C ALA A 291 -14.16 33.50 14.47
N PRO A 292 -13.58 33.99 15.58
CA PRO A 292 -12.18 33.74 15.95
C PRO A 292 -11.79 32.25 16.00
N GLU A 293 -12.71 31.36 16.38
CA GLU A 293 -12.45 29.92 16.40
C GLU A 293 -12.27 29.33 14.99
N ALA A 294 -12.93 29.89 13.97
CA ALA A 294 -12.76 29.48 12.58
C ALA A 294 -11.38 29.87 12.01
N HIS A 295 -10.79 30.98 12.48
CA HIS A 295 -9.44 31.39 12.07
C HIS A 295 -8.35 30.50 12.68
N ALA A 296 -8.51 30.04 13.93
CA ALA A 296 -7.58 29.08 14.52
C ALA A 296 -7.65 27.72 13.80
N GLU A 297 -8.84 27.30 13.37
CA GLU A 297 -9.01 26.06 12.61
C GLU A 297 -8.41 26.17 11.19
N GLN A 298 -8.48 27.34 10.55
CA GLN A 298 -7.79 27.58 9.29
C GLN A 298 -6.26 27.39 9.40
N PHE A 299 -5.64 27.77 10.51
CA PHE A 299 -4.21 27.49 10.73
C PHE A 299 -3.96 25.98 10.82
N ARG A 300 -4.79 25.27 11.58
CA ARG A 300 -4.65 23.81 11.72
C ARG A 300 -4.85 23.11 10.39
N GLU A 301 -5.88 23.46 9.63
CA GLU A 301 -6.17 22.86 8.32
C GLU A 301 -5.03 23.12 7.32
N LYS A 302 -4.58 24.36 7.20
CA LYS A 302 -3.55 24.72 6.22
C LYS A 302 -2.15 24.17 6.57
N LEU A 303 -1.87 23.87 7.84
CA LEU A 303 -0.60 23.31 8.29
C LEU A 303 -0.70 21.82 8.70
N ALA A 304 -1.89 21.19 8.60
CA ALA A 304 -2.13 19.80 9.02
C ALA A 304 -1.23 18.78 8.29
N ASN A 305 -0.93 19.06 7.02
CA ASN A 305 -0.07 18.21 6.18
C ASN A 305 1.37 18.73 6.08
N SER A 306 1.75 19.69 6.91
CA SER A 306 3.10 20.26 6.90
C SER A 306 3.98 19.59 7.95
N GLN A 307 5.30 19.59 7.71
CA GLN A 307 6.29 19.13 8.70
C GLN A 307 6.38 20.03 9.95
N TYR A 308 5.68 21.17 9.96
CA TYR A 308 5.75 22.17 11.01
C TYR A 308 4.72 21.91 12.11
N ARG A 309 5.18 21.85 13.35
CA ARG A 309 4.30 21.64 14.50
C ARG A 309 4.07 22.95 15.26
N LEU A 310 2.86 23.51 15.11
CA LEU A 310 2.48 24.72 15.82
C LEU A 310 2.43 24.51 17.35
N LEU A 311 2.87 25.53 18.09
CA LEU A 311 2.75 25.63 19.53
C LEU A 311 1.28 25.84 19.94
N GLU A 312 0.70 24.89 20.68
CA GLU A 312 -0.68 24.96 21.18
C GLU A 312 -0.79 25.77 22.49
N PRO A 313 -1.80 26.64 22.68
CA PRO A 313 -2.99 26.79 21.84
C PRO A 313 -2.76 27.64 20.59
N VAL A 314 -3.27 27.17 19.45
CA VAL A 314 -3.31 27.91 18.19
C VAL A 314 -4.19 29.17 18.32
N ASP A 315 -3.65 30.31 17.91
CA ASP A 315 -4.25 31.62 17.95
C ASP A 315 -4.78 32.02 16.57
N PRO A 316 -5.90 32.75 16.48
CA PRO A 316 -6.48 33.15 15.20
C PRO A 316 -5.64 34.16 14.42
N THR A 317 -4.63 34.79 15.05
CA THR A 317 -3.87 35.90 14.47
C THR A 317 -2.43 35.53 14.17
N VAL A 318 -1.71 34.92 15.14
CA VAL A 318 -0.29 34.60 14.97
C VAL A 318 0.14 33.37 15.78
N ASN A 319 0.82 32.44 15.11
CA ASN A 319 1.27 31.17 15.66
C ASN A 319 2.77 30.99 15.48
N TYR A 320 3.33 30.02 16.19
CA TYR A 320 4.76 29.81 16.26
C TYR A 320 5.10 28.33 16.26
N SER A 321 6.30 27.96 15.79
CA SER A 321 6.85 26.61 15.88
C SER A 321 8.36 26.66 16.10
N PHE A 322 8.93 25.54 16.58
CA PHE A 322 10.37 25.33 16.64
C PHE A 322 10.72 24.11 15.80
N GLU A 323 11.60 24.25 14.82
CA GLU A 323 11.95 23.17 13.91
C GLU A 323 13.45 23.04 13.68
N VAL A 324 13.88 21.81 13.43
CA VAL A 324 15.22 21.51 12.92
C VAL A 324 15.06 21.20 11.44
N VAL A 325 15.63 22.06 10.58
CA VAL A 325 15.55 21.94 9.12
C VAL A 325 16.95 21.77 8.54
N ALA A 326 17.07 21.00 7.46
CA ALA A 326 18.32 20.93 6.71
C ALA A 326 18.45 22.20 5.84
N ALA A 327 19.46 23.04 6.13
CA ALA A 327 19.77 24.19 5.29
C ALA A 327 20.50 23.76 4.01
N ASP A 328 21.34 22.73 4.14
CA ASP A 328 22.02 22.05 3.05
C ASP A 328 22.41 20.62 3.50
N PRO A 329 22.95 19.75 2.63
CA PRO A 329 23.28 18.36 3.00
C PRO A 329 24.27 18.19 4.16
N TRP A 330 24.95 19.27 4.54
CA TRP A 330 26.00 19.30 5.56
C TRP A 330 25.63 20.19 6.75
N THR A 331 24.44 20.78 6.78
CA THR A 331 24.09 21.78 7.78
C THR A 331 22.63 21.63 8.25
N LEU A 332 22.43 21.53 9.56
CA LEU A 332 21.10 21.64 10.17
C LEU A 332 20.95 23.01 10.82
N GLU A 333 19.76 23.58 10.73
CA GLU A 333 19.39 24.80 11.42
C GLU A 333 18.23 24.54 12.37
N LEU A 334 18.41 24.87 13.64
CA LEU A 334 17.31 25.02 14.57
C LEU A 334 16.74 26.43 14.39
N ALA A 335 15.47 26.53 14.02
CA ALA A 335 14.78 27.78 13.77
C ALA A 335 13.54 27.95 14.66
N ALA A 336 13.25 29.20 15.02
CA ALA A 336 11.93 29.61 15.49
C ALA A 336 11.16 30.23 14.32
N ASP A 337 9.96 29.72 14.05
CA ASP A 337 9.10 30.20 12.99
C ASP A 337 7.91 30.98 13.53
N LYS A 338 7.54 32.03 12.82
CA LYS A 338 6.30 32.79 13.01
C LYS A 338 5.38 32.61 11.82
N TRP A 339 4.13 32.26 12.08
CA TRP A 339 3.10 32.00 11.10
C TRP A 339 1.92 32.97 11.29
N TRP A 340 1.46 33.60 10.21
CA TRP A 340 0.26 34.44 10.22
C TRP A 340 -0.57 34.24 8.95
N ILE A 341 -1.85 34.61 8.97
CA ILE A 341 -2.67 34.69 7.74
C ILE A 341 -2.70 36.17 7.33
N GLY A 342 -2.25 36.46 6.11
CA GLY A 342 -2.24 37.80 5.52
C GLY A 342 -3.65 38.31 5.19
N GLU A 343 -3.78 39.60 4.89
CA GLU A 343 -5.06 40.21 4.45
C GLU A 343 -5.61 39.59 3.15
N ASP A 344 -4.76 38.89 2.40
CA ASP A 344 -5.07 38.13 1.18
C ASP A 344 -5.42 36.66 1.45
N GLY A 345 -5.51 36.24 2.72
CA GLY A 345 -5.82 34.86 3.12
C GLY A 345 -4.66 33.87 2.96
N ARG A 346 -3.47 34.33 2.49
CA ARG A 346 -2.27 33.49 2.37
C ARG A 346 -1.57 33.33 3.72
N ILE A 347 -0.87 32.20 3.90
CA ILE A 347 0.02 32.03 5.05
C ILE A 347 1.30 32.83 4.80
N GLY A 348 1.61 33.75 5.70
CA GLY A 348 2.94 34.31 5.85
C GLY A 348 3.76 33.53 6.85
N ASN A 349 5.04 33.36 6.55
CA ASN A 349 6.04 32.76 7.45
C ASN A 349 7.22 33.71 7.59
N GLN A 350 7.81 33.75 8.79
CA GLN A 350 9.17 34.24 8.99
C GLN A 350 9.91 33.28 9.92
N ALA A 351 10.97 32.66 9.41
CA ALA A 351 11.93 31.91 10.19
C ALA A 351 13.02 32.83 10.78
N GLN A 352 13.46 32.50 12.00
CA GLN A 352 14.67 33.04 12.62
C GLN A 352 15.55 31.87 13.05
N THR A 353 16.72 31.75 12.42
CA THR A 353 17.75 30.76 12.80
C THR A 353 18.24 31.05 14.21
N LEU A 354 18.30 30.02 15.04
CA LEU A 354 18.73 30.08 16.45
C LEU A 354 20.11 29.44 16.63
N GLN A 355 20.38 28.38 15.88
CA GLN A 355 21.64 27.66 15.93
C GLN A 355 21.85 26.84 14.66
N THR A 356 23.09 26.77 14.23
CA THR A 356 23.53 26.00 13.07
C THR A 356 24.44 24.84 13.52
N TYR A 357 24.14 23.61 13.07
CA TYR A 357 24.90 22.39 13.39
C TYR A 357 25.57 21.86 12.12
N SER A 358 26.88 21.62 12.19
CA SER A 358 27.66 21.12 11.06
C SER A 358 27.69 19.59 11.04
N LEU A 359 27.28 19.03 9.90
CA LEU A 359 27.35 17.60 9.58
C LEU A 359 28.57 17.25 8.69
N GLU A 360 29.59 18.10 8.59
CA GLU A 360 30.81 17.83 7.81
C GLU A 360 31.73 16.76 8.45
N SER A 361 31.35 16.28 9.63
CA SER A 361 32.10 15.37 10.51
C SER A 361 31.92 13.88 10.14
N TYR A 362 32.59 12.96 10.86
CA TYR A 362 32.47 11.52 10.59
C TYR A 362 31.03 11.01 10.82
N GLU A 363 30.65 9.88 10.21
CA GLU A 363 29.29 9.30 10.29
C GLU A 363 28.68 9.24 11.70
N TRP A 364 29.47 8.89 12.71
CA TRP A 364 29.01 8.82 14.10
C TRP A 364 28.86 10.20 14.78
N GLU A 365 29.66 11.19 14.37
CA GLU A 365 29.53 12.59 14.83
C GLU A 365 28.30 13.25 14.19
N ARG A 366 27.98 12.92 12.92
CA ARG A 366 26.75 13.40 12.26
C ARG A 366 25.47 13.02 12.99
N GLU A 367 25.42 11.79 13.49
CA GLU A 367 24.26 11.33 14.26
C GLU A 367 24.17 11.99 15.63
N THR A 368 25.33 12.25 16.26
CA THR A 368 25.40 13.00 17.52
C THR A 368 24.90 14.44 17.34
N GLU A 369 25.29 15.12 16.26
CA GLU A 369 24.84 16.49 15.97
C GLU A 369 23.32 16.56 15.70
N ARG A 370 22.73 15.54 15.06
CA ARG A 370 21.27 15.41 14.90
C ARG A 370 20.55 15.22 16.23
N GLU A 371 21.12 14.39 17.10
CA GLU A 371 20.58 14.16 18.43
C GLU A 371 20.61 15.45 19.27
N ILE A 372 21.73 16.18 19.24
CA ILE A 372 21.87 17.48 19.90
C ILE A 372 20.82 18.47 19.35
N ALA A 373 20.74 18.66 18.03
CA ALA A 373 19.74 19.57 17.45
C ALA A 373 18.30 19.22 17.87
N SER A 374 17.99 17.92 17.96
CA SER A 374 16.69 17.43 18.43
C SER A 374 16.45 17.74 19.91
N MET A 375 17.46 17.54 20.76
CA MET A 375 17.41 17.88 22.19
C MET A 375 17.22 19.39 22.41
N ASP A 376 17.88 20.24 21.62
CA ASP A 376 17.77 21.70 21.70
C ASP A 376 16.36 22.16 21.36
N ARG A 377 15.76 21.56 20.33
CA ARG A 377 14.35 21.76 20.00
C ARG A 377 13.43 21.33 21.14
N GLU A 378 13.65 20.15 21.70
CA GLU A 378 12.86 19.64 22.83
C GLU A 378 12.96 20.52 24.08
N ASP A 379 14.14 21.10 24.34
CA ASP A 379 14.36 22.06 25.43
C ASP A 379 13.45 23.30 25.27
N LEU A 380 13.33 23.83 24.05
CA LEU A 380 12.43 24.96 23.75
C LEU A 380 10.95 24.58 23.93
N TYR A 381 10.55 23.39 23.47
CA TYR A 381 9.19 22.87 23.69
C TYR A 381 8.88 22.66 25.17
N ARG A 382 9.84 22.16 25.94
CA ARG A 382 9.69 21.98 27.39
C ARG A 382 9.55 23.33 28.10
N THR A 383 10.39 24.31 27.80
CA THR A 383 10.25 25.66 28.36
C THR A 383 8.91 26.29 27.99
N TYR A 384 8.43 26.05 26.76
CA TYR A 384 7.11 26.48 26.34
C TYR A 384 6.00 25.87 27.21
N GLN A 385 6.04 24.55 27.45
CA GLN A 385 5.06 23.85 28.27
C GLN A 385 5.10 24.26 29.74
N GLU A 386 6.29 24.48 30.30
CA GLU A 386 6.47 24.78 31.73
C GLU A 386 6.27 26.26 32.06
N SER A 387 6.74 27.16 31.18
CA SER A 387 6.88 28.59 31.45
C SER A 387 6.20 29.49 30.41
N GLY A 388 5.62 28.93 29.35
CA GLY A 388 4.82 29.64 28.35
C GLY A 388 5.62 30.24 27.19
N LEU A 389 4.89 30.80 26.22
CA LEU A 389 5.43 31.35 24.96
C LEU A 389 6.55 32.38 25.16
N GLU A 390 6.35 33.35 26.06
CA GLU A 390 7.33 34.40 26.28
C GLU A 390 8.66 33.85 26.81
N ALA A 391 8.63 32.86 27.72
CA ALA A 391 9.83 32.25 28.25
C ALA A 391 10.59 31.46 27.18
N ALA A 392 9.88 30.68 26.38
CA ALA A 392 10.47 29.90 25.28
C ALA A 392 11.09 30.81 24.21
N MET A 393 10.40 31.90 23.84
CA MET A 393 10.91 32.84 22.84
C MET A 393 12.09 33.66 23.34
N ARG A 394 12.16 33.99 24.64
CA ARG A 394 13.36 34.59 25.24
C ARG A 394 14.53 33.62 25.28
N GLN A 395 14.28 32.34 25.54
CA GLN A 395 15.31 31.31 25.45
C GLN A 395 15.81 31.15 24.01
N ALA A 396 14.91 31.11 23.03
CA ALA A 396 15.25 31.08 21.61
C ALA A 396 16.09 32.29 21.20
N GLU A 397 15.72 33.50 21.63
CA GLU A 397 16.52 34.70 21.40
C GLU A 397 17.90 34.63 22.05
N SER A 398 18.01 34.16 23.30
CA SER A 398 19.31 33.95 23.95
C SER A 398 20.17 32.98 23.16
N LEU A 399 19.57 31.89 22.66
CA LEU A 399 20.27 30.89 21.86
C LEU A 399 20.79 31.49 20.54
N ALA A 400 19.95 32.26 19.85
CA ALA A 400 20.34 32.96 18.62
C ALA A 400 21.47 33.98 18.87
N VAL A 401 21.45 34.68 20.01
CA VAL A 401 22.52 35.62 20.38
C VAL A 401 23.81 34.89 20.75
N GLU A 402 23.73 33.79 21.51
CA GLU A 402 24.88 32.99 21.93
C GLU A 402 25.60 32.36 20.74
N ASN A 403 24.84 31.96 19.71
CA ASN A 403 25.37 31.37 18.48
C ASN A 403 25.69 32.39 17.38
N ASP A 404 25.73 33.70 17.70
CA ASP A 404 25.99 34.79 16.74
C ASP A 404 24.99 34.89 15.56
N GLU A 405 23.85 34.20 15.62
CA GLU A 405 22.76 34.24 14.62
C GLU A 405 21.91 35.52 14.75
N LEU A 406 21.95 36.17 15.90
CA LEU A 406 21.20 37.40 16.18
C LEU A 406 22.06 38.44 16.90
N ASP A 407 22.15 39.66 16.34
CA ASP A 407 22.89 40.75 16.97
C ASP A 407 22.24 41.17 18.31
N PRO A 408 22.94 41.08 19.45
CA PRO A 408 22.41 41.51 20.75
C PRO A 408 22.19 43.03 20.82
N ASN A 409 22.90 43.82 20.00
CA ASN A 409 22.84 45.29 20.02
C ASN A 409 21.90 45.87 18.97
N ARG A 410 21.08 45.04 18.31
CA ARG A 410 20.13 45.47 17.30
C ARG A 410 19.22 46.61 17.78
N ALA A 411 18.91 47.52 16.85
CA ALA A 411 18.10 48.70 17.12
C ALA A 411 16.59 48.37 17.17
N ASP A 412 16.16 47.34 16.45
CA ASP A 412 14.83 46.76 16.54
C ASP A 412 14.90 45.55 17.48
N GLY A 413 14.18 45.60 18.60
CA GLY A 413 14.22 44.53 19.59
C GLY A 413 13.46 43.28 19.19
N ARG A 414 12.58 43.37 18.19
CA ARG A 414 11.73 42.24 17.79
C ARG A 414 12.56 41.06 17.29
N LEU A 415 12.10 39.86 17.60
CA LEU A 415 12.66 38.62 17.04
C LEU A 415 12.21 38.45 15.59
N PHE A 416 10.93 38.73 15.32
CA PHE A 416 10.34 38.69 13.98
C PHE A 416 9.99 40.11 13.50
N GLN A 417 10.36 40.43 12.27
CA GLN A 417 10.23 41.78 11.70
C GLN A 417 8.98 41.92 10.81
N GLN A 418 8.43 40.79 10.35
CA GLN A 418 7.30 40.69 9.44
C GLN A 418 6.04 40.19 10.17
N GLY A 419 4.90 40.42 9.52
CA GLY A 419 3.59 39.99 10.01
C GLY A 419 3.00 40.84 11.14
N PRO A 420 1.88 40.38 11.74
CA PRO A 420 1.24 41.02 12.88
C PRO A 420 2.17 41.15 14.10
N PRO A 421 1.89 42.05 15.06
CA PRO A 421 2.67 42.15 16.29
C PRO A 421 2.74 40.83 17.06
N ASP A 422 3.90 40.54 17.65
CA ASP A 422 4.11 39.31 18.41
C ASP A 422 3.36 39.29 19.74
N ARG A 423 3.01 38.09 20.20
CA ARG A 423 2.25 37.86 21.46
C ARG A 423 3.16 37.74 22.70
N PHE A 424 4.45 38.02 22.54
CA PHE A 424 5.47 37.97 23.58
C PHE A 424 6.38 39.20 23.48
N THR A 425 7.14 39.46 24.55
CA THR A 425 8.18 40.50 24.53
C THR A 425 9.56 39.86 24.64
N THR A 426 10.44 40.14 23.66
CA THR A 426 11.83 39.68 23.68
C THR A 426 12.65 40.31 24.82
N LEU A 427 13.80 39.73 25.15
CA LEU A 427 14.80 40.31 26.05
C LEU A 427 15.23 41.68 25.56
N ARG A 428 15.54 41.82 24.26
CA ARG A 428 15.96 43.11 23.71
C ARG A 428 14.85 44.15 23.73
N GLU A 429 13.60 43.79 23.43
CA GLU A 429 12.47 44.71 23.56
C GLU A 429 12.26 45.16 25.00
N ALA A 430 12.36 44.23 25.96
CA ALA A 430 12.27 44.55 27.38
C ALA A 430 13.39 45.51 27.82
N GLU A 431 14.63 45.27 27.38
CA GLU A 431 15.78 46.14 27.65
C GLU A 431 15.59 47.54 27.06
N LEU A 432 15.18 47.64 25.78
CA LEU A 432 14.90 48.91 25.11
C LEU A 432 13.73 49.68 25.76
N ALA A 433 12.77 48.95 26.35
CA ALA A 433 11.67 49.52 27.13
C ALA A 433 12.08 49.90 28.58
N GLY A 434 13.31 49.59 29.01
CA GLY A 434 13.80 49.85 30.37
C GLY A 434 13.18 48.95 31.44
N LEU A 435 12.73 47.75 31.05
CA LEU A 435 12.23 46.71 31.94
C LEU A 435 13.39 45.77 32.30
N ASP A 436 13.71 45.64 33.60
CA ASP A 436 14.72 44.68 34.06
C ASP A 436 14.22 43.24 33.79
N ALA A 437 14.72 42.62 32.72
CA ALA A 437 14.48 41.21 32.43
C ALA A 437 15.31 40.34 33.40
N ALA A 438 14.65 39.43 34.12
CA ALA A 438 15.37 38.43 34.91
C ALA A 438 16.10 37.46 33.96
N PRO A 439 17.40 37.16 34.17
CA PRO A 439 18.09 36.15 33.39
C PRO A 439 17.45 34.79 33.63
N ILE A 440 17.08 34.10 32.56
CA ILE A 440 16.70 32.68 32.61
C ILE A 440 18.00 31.91 32.88
N GLY A 441 18.00 31.10 33.94
CA GLY A 441 19.21 30.60 34.62
C GLY A 441 20.19 29.83 33.75
N GLU A 442 21.49 30.00 34.06
CA GLU A 442 22.63 29.36 33.40
C GLU A 442 22.66 27.83 33.57
N SER A 443 23.16 27.21 32.49
CA SER A 443 24.30 26.27 32.46
C SER A 443 23.94 24.91 31.87
N ARG A 444 23.89 24.87 30.54
CA ARG A 444 23.99 23.63 29.80
C ARG A 444 25.41 23.09 29.98
N ARG A 445 25.51 21.81 30.33
CA ARG A 445 26.79 21.11 30.46
C ARG A 445 27.42 21.06 29.07
N ASP A 446 28.56 21.73 28.92
CA ASP A 446 29.49 21.49 27.84
C ASP A 446 29.97 20.03 27.95
N ILE A 447 29.54 19.17 27.02
CA ILE A 447 29.88 17.75 26.99
C ILE A 447 31.14 17.50 26.15
N THR A 448 31.89 18.54 25.76
CA THR A 448 33.10 18.40 24.94
C THR A 448 34.42 18.43 25.72
N HIS A 449 34.39 18.36 27.06
CA HIS A 449 35.61 18.22 27.86
C HIS A 449 35.66 16.94 28.69
N ASP A 450 36.66 16.13 28.36
CA ASP A 450 37.21 15.00 29.13
C ASP A 450 37.66 15.49 30.51
N ASP A 451 36.89 15.19 31.54
CA ASP A 451 37.36 15.19 32.93
C ASP A 451 36.75 13.98 33.65
N THR A 452 37.53 12.91 33.68
CA THR A 452 37.45 11.88 34.72
C THR A 452 37.61 12.52 36.10
N ASP A 453 36.52 12.67 36.86
CA ASP A 453 36.59 12.64 38.32
C ASP A 453 35.23 12.30 38.98
N GLU A 454 35.35 11.61 40.11
CA GLU A 454 34.38 10.72 40.75
C GLU A 454 33.04 11.36 41.17
N LEU A 455 31.92 10.71 40.78
CA LEU A 455 30.58 11.01 41.31
C LEU A 455 30.39 10.44 42.73
N PRO A 456 29.85 11.20 43.70
CA PRO A 456 29.33 10.62 44.93
C PRO A 456 27.91 10.06 44.73
N ALA A 457 27.68 8.90 45.35
CA ALA A 457 26.43 8.15 45.31
C ALA A 457 25.24 8.92 45.92
N VAL A 458 24.09 8.87 45.24
CA VAL A 458 22.77 9.12 45.85
C VAL A 458 21.81 7.98 45.49
N SER A 459 21.13 7.51 46.52
CA SER A 459 20.41 6.25 46.65
C SER A 459 19.12 6.13 45.84
N THR A 460 18.84 4.86 45.55
CA THR A 460 17.63 4.23 45.05
C THR A 460 16.34 4.60 45.79
N LEU A 461 15.27 4.78 45.02
CA LEU A 461 13.88 4.53 45.42
C LEU A 461 13.32 3.44 44.49
N ALA A 462 12.50 2.56 45.08
CA ALA A 462 12.27 1.18 44.71
C ALA A 462 11.41 0.97 43.44
N PRO A 463 11.46 -0.25 42.86
CA PRO A 463 11.00 -0.58 41.53
C PRO A 463 9.59 -1.14 41.55
N ASP A 464 8.67 -0.50 40.87
CA ASP A 464 7.45 -1.11 40.36
C ASP A 464 7.19 -0.42 39.02
N SER A 465 6.91 -1.18 37.95
CA SER A 465 6.45 -0.69 36.63
C SER A 465 7.42 -0.71 35.44
N TRP A 466 8.32 -1.71 35.32
CA TRP A 466 8.85 -2.05 33.98
C TRP A 466 8.96 -3.57 33.74
N ASP A 467 9.49 -4.35 34.70
CA ASP A 467 9.58 -5.82 34.55
C ASP A 467 8.21 -6.51 34.48
N ALA A 468 7.17 -5.92 35.08
CA ALA A 468 5.80 -6.42 35.03
C ALA A 468 5.07 -6.11 33.70
N LEU A 469 5.55 -5.12 32.93
CA LEU A 469 5.00 -4.80 31.61
C LEU A 469 5.69 -5.63 30.51
N ILE A 470 6.98 -5.93 30.66
CA ILE A 470 7.69 -6.86 29.78
C ILE A 470 7.17 -8.30 29.96
N ALA A 471 6.76 -8.68 31.18
CA ALA A 471 6.13 -9.99 31.42
C ALA A 471 4.67 -10.11 30.94
N ALA A 472 4.06 -9.03 30.44
CA ALA A 472 2.66 -9.01 29.97
C ALA A 472 2.52 -9.02 28.44
N GLN A 473 3.63 -9.04 27.70
CA GLN A 473 3.64 -9.16 26.25
C GLN A 473 4.03 -10.59 25.86
N THR A 474 3.12 -11.53 26.15
CA THR A 474 3.09 -12.84 25.50
C THR A 474 1.85 -12.88 24.62
N ASP A 475 2.04 -12.50 23.37
CA ASP A 475 1.42 -13.16 22.22
C ASP A 475 2.55 -13.37 21.19
N ASP A 476 3.54 -14.15 21.62
CA ASP A 476 4.25 -15.02 20.68
C ASP A 476 3.41 -16.30 20.64
N GLU A 477 2.57 -16.45 19.62
CA GLU A 477 2.31 -17.81 19.15
C GLU A 477 3.68 -18.31 18.67
N PRO A 478 4.25 -19.38 19.26
CA PRO A 478 5.55 -19.85 18.82
C PRO A 478 5.44 -20.21 17.34
N GLU A 479 6.35 -19.69 16.51
CA GLU A 479 6.47 -20.13 15.12
C GLU A 479 6.43 -21.67 15.12
N PRO A 480 5.60 -22.31 14.27
CA PRO A 480 5.48 -23.75 14.27
C PRO A 480 6.88 -24.36 14.03
N GLU A 481 7.36 -25.13 15.02
CA GLU A 481 8.64 -25.83 14.91
C GLU A 481 8.59 -26.69 13.65
N ARG A 482 9.48 -26.42 12.68
CA ARG A 482 9.50 -27.16 11.42
C ARG A 482 10.01 -28.56 11.67
N HIS A 483 9.25 -29.54 11.21
CA HIS A 483 9.51 -30.95 11.47
C HIS A 483 9.82 -31.69 10.17
N TYR A 484 10.59 -32.77 10.28
CA TYR A 484 10.84 -33.66 9.16
C TYR A 484 9.54 -34.31 8.66
N TRP A 485 9.38 -34.45 7.35
CA TRP A 485 8.21 -35.12 6.77
C TRP A 485 8.56 -35.85 5.46
N GLN A 486 7.76 -36.85 5.12
CA GLN A 486 7.91 -37.66 3.90
C GLN A 486 6.57 -37.97 3.25
N MET A 487 6.60 -38.30 1.96
CA MET A 487 5.47 -38.83 1.21
C MET A 487 5.59 -40.34 1.04
N HIS A 488 4.46 -41.04 1.16
CA HIS A 488 4.41 -42.49 1.11
C HIS A 488 3.30 -42.99 0.18
N TYR A 489 3.69 -43.87 -0.74
CA TYR A 489 2.78 -44.62 -1.61
C TYR A 489 2.33 -45.90 -0.94
N ARG A 490 1.02 -46.17 -0.93
CA ARG A 490 0.46 -47.41 -0.38
C ARG A 490 -0.53 -48.05 -1.34
N PRO A 491 -0.38 -49.35 -1.68
CA PRO A 491 -1.37 -50.04 -2.48
C PRO A 491 -2.68 -50.15 -1.69
N VAL A 492 -3.79 -49.95 -2.40
CA VAL A 492 -5.14 -50.07 -1.84
C VAL A 492 -5.84 -51.28 -2.43
N GLU A 493 -6.44 -52.09 -1.57
CA GLU A 493 -7.17 -53.30 -1.94
C GLU A 493 -8.57 -53.32 -1.30
N THR A 494 -9.50 -54.05 -1.92
CA THR A 494 -10.79 -54.38 -1.31
C THR A 494 -10.60 -55.38 -0.16
N PRO A 495 -11.59 -55.56 0.73
CA PRO A 495 -11.55 -56.61 1.76
C PRO A 495 -11.30 -58.02 1.21
N GLU A 496 -11.68 -58.27 -0.04
CA GLU A 496 -11.47 -59.51 -0.78
C GLU A 496 -10.08 -59.64 -1.42
N GLY A 497 -9.24 -58.59 -1.35
CA GLY A 497 -7.89 -58.54 -1.89
C GLY A 497 -7.78 -58.14 -3.37
N GLU A 498 -8.81 -57.48 -3.92
CA GLU A 498 -8.74 -56.91 -5.28
C GLU A 498 -8.10 -55.52 -5.24
N ARG A 499 -7.15 -55.25 -6.14
CA ARG A 499 -6.43 -53.97 -6.16
C ARG A 499 -7.30 -52.84 -6.71
N LEU A 500 -7.48 -51.79 -5.91
CA LEU A 500 -8.20 -50.56 -6.26
C LEU A 500 -7.28 -49.48 -6.84
N GLY A 501 -6.04 -49.40 -6.37
CA GLY A 501 -5.07 -48.41 -6.85
C GLY A 501 -3.94 -48.17 -5.85
N THR A 502 -3.55 -46.90 -5.72
CA THR A 502 -2.45 -46.43 -4.87
C THR A 502 -2.88 -45.15 -4.16
N ALA A 503 -2.83 -45.14 -2.83
CA ALA A 503 -3.06 -43.95 -2.00
C ALA A 503 -1.73 -43.29 -1.67
N LEU A 504 -1.75 -41.95 -1.64
CA LEU A 504 -0.61 -41.11 -1.30
C LEU A 504 -0.84 -40.49 0.08
N PHE A 505 0.12 -40.68 0.97
CA PHE A 505 0.10 -40.17 2.34
C PHE A 505 1.23 -39.18 2.54
N VAL A 506 0.98 -38.16 3.36
CA VAL A 506 2.02 -37.31 3.95
C VAL A 506 2.17 -37.71 5.41
N THR A 507 3.41 -37.89 5.86
CA THR A 507 3.73 -38.26 7.23
C THR A 507 4.78 -37.32 7.79
N GLU A 508 4.49 -36.74 8.94
CA GLU A 508 5.35 -35.81 9.64
C GLU A 508 5.84 -36.41 10.95
N PHE A 509 7.09 -36.11 11.29
CA PHE A 509 7.81 -36.62 12.44
C PHE A 509 8.24 -35.45 13.34
N PRO A 510 7.41 -35.05 14.31
CA PRO A 510 7.69 -33.89 15.16
C PRO A 510 8.99 -33.96 15.95
N GLN A 511 9.51 -35.16 16.16
CA GLN A 511 10.72 -35.41 16.94
C GLN A 511 12.01 -35.33 16.09
N LEU A 512 11.89 -35.15 14.78
CA LEU A 512 13.00 -35.15 13.84
C LEU A 512 13.19 -33.74 13.24
N PRO A 513 14.44 -33.25 13.15
CA PRO A 513 14.72 -31.94 12.58
C PRO A 513 14.49 -31.95 11.05
N PRO A 514 14.19 -30.81 10.43
CA PRO A 514 13.80 -30.76 9.01
C PRO A 514 14.92 -31.23 8.06
N ASP A 515 16.19 -31.14 8.48
CA ASP A 515 17.39 -31.61 7.78
C ASP A 515 17.77 -33.06 8.12
N PHE A 516 16.84 -33.86 8.65
CA PHE A 516 17.11 -35.23 9.09
C PHE A 516 17.69 -36.14 7.98
N ASP A 517 17.34 -35.91 6.72
CA ASP A 517 17.94 -36.63 5.58
C ASP A 517 19.45 -36.43 5.50
N ASP A 518 19.92 -35.19 5.66
CA ASP A 518 21.35 -34.84 5.66
C ASP A 518 22.05 -35.47 6.87
N TYR A 519 21.38 -35.46 8.03
CA TYR A 519 21.87 -36.09 9.25
C TYR A 519 22.06 -37.61 9.08
N VAL A 520 21.10 -38.30 8.47
CA VAL A 520 21.16 -39.75 8.23
C VAL A 520 22.21 -40.11 7.18
N GLU A 521 22.39 -39.27 6.14
CA GLU A 521 23.45 -39.45 5.15
C GLU A 521 24.85 -39.32 5.78
N GLU A 522 25.02 -38.37 6.70
CA GLU A 522 26.31 -38.11 7.36
C GLU A 522 26.62 -39.13 8.48
N ASN A 523 25.64 -39.48 9.31
CA ASN A 523 25.87 -40.22 10.56
C ASN A 523 25.41 -41.70 10.50
N GLY A 524 24.65 -42.07 9.48
CA GLY A 524 23.96 -43.36 9.41
C GLY A 524 22.79 -43.46 10.39
N MET A 525 21.93 -44.45 10.19
CA MET A 525 20.74 -44.63 11.04
C MET A 525 21.11 -45.37 12.34
N ASP A 526 20.98 -44.70 13.49
CA ASP A 526 21.12 -45.31 14.83
C ASP A 526 19.73 -45.58 15.44
N ASP A 527 19.60 -46.70 16.15
CA ASP A 527 18.36 -47.16 16.78
C ASP A 527 17.86 -46.17 17.86
N SER A 528 18.73 -45.27 18.33
CA SER A 528 18.40 -44.21 19.30
C SER A 528 17.62 -43.02 18.72
N ILE A 529 17.48 -42.96 17.39
CA ILE A 529 16.94 -41.79 16.66
C ILE A 529 15.61 -42.13 15.97
N TYR A 530 15.05 -43.31 16.26
CA TYR A 530 13.71 -43.64 15.77
C TYR A 530 12.65 -42.76 16.42
N PRO A 531 11.81 -42.08 15.62
CA PRO A 531 10.72 -41.28 16.16
C PRO A 531 9.75 -42.18 16.92
N THR A 532 9.34 -41.72 18.08
CA THR A 532 8.33 -42.40 18.94
C THR A 532 6.91 -41.91 18.65
N GLU A 533 6.80 -40.78 17.96
CA GLU A 533 5.55 -40.11 17.59
C GLU A 533 5.66 -39.59 16.15
N ALA A 534 4.57 -39.73 15.40
CA ALA A 534 4.41 -39.18 14.05
C ALA A 534 2.93 -38.89 13.83
N ARG A 535 2.61 -38.09 12.82
CA ARG A 535 1.23 -37.93 12.34
C ARG A 535 1.20 -38.14 10.83
N THR A 536 0.10 -38.70 10.33
CA THR A 536 -0.08 -38.91 8.89
C THR A 536 -1.44 -38.43 8.41
N VAL A 537 -1.48 -37.90 7.19
CA VAL A 537 -2.72 -37.54 6.50
C VAL A 537 -2.77 -38.27 5.16
N GLU A 538 -3.94 -38.80 4.82
CA GLU A 538 -4.23 -39.39 3.52
C GLU A 538 -4.59 -38.25 2.56
N MET A 539 -3.82 -38.08 1.49
CA MET A 539 -3.87 -36.86 0.67
C MET A 539 -4.60 -37.05 -0.65
N ALA A 540 -4.34 -38.14 -1.39
CA ALA A 540 -4.95 -38.39 -2.68
C ALA A 540 -4.88 -39.86 -3.09
N HIS A 541 -5.73 -40.26 -4.04
CA HIS A 541 -5.89 -41.63 -4.52
C HIS A 541 -5.61 -41.73 -6.02
N PHE A 542 -4.91 -42.76 -6.48
CA PHE A 542 -4.48 -42.86 -7.88
C PHE A 542 -4.71 -44.26 -8.43
N ALA A 543 -4.95 -44.35 -9.74
CA ALA A 543 -5.09 -45.64 -10.42
C ALA A 543 -3.76 -46.41 -10.46
N SER A 544 -2.64 -45.70 -10.40
CA SER A 544 -1.30 -46.29 -10.50
C SER A 544 -0.24 -45.51 -9.71
N ASP A 545 0.86 -46.18 -9.37
CA ASP A 545 2.03 -45.55 -8.75
C ASP A 545 2.68 -44.48 -9.64
N ASP A 546 2.56 -44.62 -10.97
CA ASP A 546 3.14 -43.67 -11.92
C ASP A 546 2.36 -42.35 -11.92
N ASP A 547 1.04 -42.40 -11.76
CA ASP A 547 0.20 -41.20 -11.66
C ASP A 547 0.40 -40.52 -10.31
N ALA A 548 0.51 -41.30 -9.23
CA ALA A 548 0.86 -40.78 -7.91
C ALA A 548 2.25 -40.10 -7.90
N ARG A 549 3.23 -40.62 -8.65
CA ARG A 549 4.56 -40.01 -8.77
C ARG A 549 4.58 -38.71 -9.55
N LYS A 550 3.76 -38.59 -10.59
CA LYS A 550 3.59 -37.32 -11.31
C LYS A 550 2.98 -36.27 -10.39
N PHE A 551 1.94 -36.67 -9.65
CA PHE A 551 1.32 -35.80 -8.66
C PHE A 551 2.29 -35.41 -7.54
N GLU A 552 3.11 -36.33 -7.00
CA GLU A 552 4.15 -35.95 -6.02
C GLU A 552 5.12 -34.92 -6.59
N ALA A 553 5.57 -35.08 -7.84
CA ALA A 553 6.50 -34.14 -8.46
C ALA A 553 5.87 -32.75 -8.63
N GLU A 554 4.59 -32.71 -9.00
CA GLU A 554 3.79 -31.50 -9.11
C GLU A 554 3.55 -30.86 -7.73
N PHE A 555 3.08 -31.63 -6.75
CA PHE A 555 2.92 -31.23 -5.35
C PHE A 555 4.21 -30.63 -4.78
N ARG A 556 5.35 -31.30 -4.98
CA ARG A 556 6.66 -30.81 -4.51
C ARG A 556 7.12 -29.54 -5.21
N SER A 557 6.69 -29.31 -6.45
CA SER A 557 7.01 -28.08 -7.17
C SER A 557 6.29 -26.85 -6.61
N TYR A 558 5.21 -27.05 -5.84
CA TYR A 558 4.49 -25.98 -5.13
C TYR A 558 5.06 -25.67 -3.75
N LEU A 559 6.01 -26.48 -3.26
CA LEU A 559 6.59 -26.25 -1.95
C LEU A 559 7.62 -25.13 -2.04
N VAL A 560 7.46 -24.12 -1.20
CA VAL A 560 8.37 -22.98 -1.12
C VAL A 560 9.24 -23.14 0.11
N PRO A 561 10.58 -23.25 -0.04
CA PRO A 561 11.49 -23.33 1.09
C PRO A 561 11.22 -22.18 2.05
N GLU A 562 11.04 -22.51 3.33
CA GLU A 562 10.78 -21.56 4.42
C GLU A 562 9.42 -20.84 4.42
N LEU A 563 8.49 -21.17 3.53
CA LEU A 563 7.21 -20.46 3.43
C LEU A 563 6.00 -21.41 3.37
N LEU A 564 6.08 -22.49 2.58
CA LEU A 564 4.99 -23.45 2.42
C LEU A 564 5.55 -24.88 2.37
N GLY A 565 5.41 -25.62 3.46
CA GLY A 565 5.87 -27.00 3.58
C GLY A 565 4.78 -28.02 3.20
N GLY A 566 5.22 -29.27 3.05
CA GLY A 566 4.32 -30.39 2.76
C GLY A 566 3.23 -30.60 3.82
N PRO A 567 3.53 -30.53 5.14
CA PRO A 567 2.54 -30.66 6.20
C PRO A 567 1.47 -29.57 6.21
N GLU A 568 1.80 -28.37 5.77
CA GLU A 568 0.87 -27.24 5.67
C GLU A 568 -0.09 -27.41 4.48
N LEU A 569 0.42 -27.86 3.33
CA LEU A 569 -0.37 -27.98 2.11
C LEU A 569 -1.20 -29.29 2.02
N ALA A 570 -0.70 -30.39 2.58
CA ALA A 570 -1.33 -31.71 2.42
C ALA A 570 -2.77 -31.83 2.97
N PRO A 571 -3.13 -31.24 4.12
CA PRO A 571 -4.51 -31.24 4.62
C PRO A 571 -5.50 -30.55 3.68
N GLU A 572 -5.09 -29.45 3.04
CA GLU A 572 -5.97 -28.69 2.14
C GLU A 572 -6.21 -29.46 0.84
N VAL A 573 -5.15 -30.06 0.27
CA VAL A 573 -5.28 -30.98 -0.87
C VAL A 573 -6.20 -32.14 -0.53
N ALA A 574 -6.08 -32.74 0.66
CA ALA A 574 -6.94 -33.83 1.07
C ALA A 574 -8.42 -33.43 1.13
N LYS A 575 -8.74 -32.24 1.67
CA LYS A 575 -10.13 -31.74 1.74
C LYS A 575 -10.72 -31.51 0.35
N VAL A 576 -9.93 -30.96 -0.57
CA VAL A 576 -10.30 -30.78 -1.98
C VAL A 576 -10.66 -32.13 -2.61
N GLU A 577 -9.88 -33.16 -2.34
CA GLU A 577 -10.14 -34.52 -2.84
C GLU A 577 -11.34 -35.21 -2.18
N GLY A 578 -12.04 -34.55 -1.25
CA GLY A 578 -13.15 -35.13 -0.50
C GLY A 578 -12.71 -36.09 0.62
N LEU A 579 -11.42 -36.06 1.00
CA LEU A 579 -10.87 -36.77 2.14
C LEU A 579 -10.98 -35.91 3.41
N SER A 580 -10.65 -36.50 4.58
CA SER A 580 -10.84 -35.80 5.86
C SER A 580 -9.94 -34.56 6.02
N GLY A 581 -8.72 -34.60 5.48
CA GLY A 581 -7.66 -33.64 5.79
C GLY A 581 -7.21 -33.65 7.26
N GLU A 582 -7.75 -34.55 8.08
CA GLU A 582 -7.39 -34.65 9.50
C GLU A 582 -6.13 -35.51 9.68
N TRP A 583 -5.21 -35.03 10.53
CA TRP A 583 -4.01 -35.75 10.90
C TRP A 583 -4.31 -36.92 11.84
N GLU A 584 -3.91 -38.14 11.46
CA GLU A 584 -3.95 -39.33 12.30
C GLU A 584 -2.64 -39.46 13.09
N ALA A 585 -2.73 -39.40 14.42
CA ALA A 585 -1.57 -39.63 15.30
C ALA A 585 -1.12 -41.09 15.27
N MET A 586 0.19 -41.30 15.19
CA MET A 586 0.85 -42.61 15.19
C MET A 586 1.82 -42.74 16.37
N ASN A 587 1.67 -43.82 17.13
CA ASN A 587 2.64 -44.22 18.14
C ASN A 587 3.76 -45.08 17.54
N TYR A 588 4.86 -45.27 18.29
CA TYR A 588 6.02 -46.07 17.89
C TYR A 588 5.70 -47.40 17.18
N ASN A 589 4.76 -48.21 17.70
CA ASN A 589 4.42 -49.49 17.06
C ASN A 589 3.73 -49.27 15.70
N GLN A 590 2.86 -48.27 15.60
CA GLN A 590 2.20 -47.90 14.35
C GLN A 590 3.20 -47.33 13.34
N ILE A 591 4.19 -46.54 13.78
CA ILE A 591 5.27 -46.03 12.93
C ILE A 591 6.09 -47.19 12.36
N VAL A 592 6.52 -48.14 13.20
CA VAL A 592 7.29 -49.32 12.77
C VAL A 592 6.49 -50.15 11.77
N ASP A 593 5.21 -50.43 12.06
CA ASP A 593 4.34 -51.15 11.13
C ASP A 593 4.14 -50.38 9.82
N TYR A 594 3.96 -49.06 9.90
CA TYR A 594 3.75 -48.17 8.76
C TYR A 594 4.99 -48.03 7.86
N MET A 595 6.18 -47.94 8.45
CA MET A 595 7.47 -47.83 7.73
C MET A 595 7.94 -49.17 7.17
N SER A 596 7.48 -50.30 7.72
CA SER A 596 7.82 -51.64 7.22
C SER A 596 7.22 -51.96 5.84
N GLY A 597 6.37 -51.08 5.29
CA GLY A 597 5.72 -51.25 3.99
C GLY A 597 4.67 -52.38 3.94
N ASN A 598 4.40 -53.05 5.06
CA ASN A 598 3.49 -54.19 5.14
C ASN A 598 2.00 -53.80 5.27
N ARG A 599 1.69 -52.50 5.30
CA ARG A 599 0.32 -52.00 5.42
C ARG A 599 -0.29 -51.78 4.04
N THR A 600 -0.97 -52.80 3.52
CA THR A 600 -1.98 -52.60 2.46
C THR A 600 -3.15 -51.84 3.08
N VAL A 601 -3.59 -50.76 2.42
CA VAL A 601 -4.79 -50.03 2.85
C VAL A 601 -6.00 -50.79 2.33
N VAL A 602 -6.93 -51.13 3.22
CA VAL A 602 -8.16 -51.82 2.83
C VAL A 602 -9.30 -50.80 2.80
N ARG A 603 -9.99 -50.70 1.67
CA ARG A 603 -11.15 -49.80 1.45
C ARG A 603 -12.26 -50.54 0.72
N GLU A 604 -13.50 -50.19 1.02
CA GLU A 604 -14.64 -50.60 0.20
C GLU A 604 -14.58 -49.86 -1.15
N GLU A 605 -15.01 -50.50 -2.24
CA GLU A 605 -15.02 -49.89 -3.57
C GLU A 605 -15.86 -48.59 -3.61
N SER A 606 -16.88 -48.49 -2.76
CA SER A 606 -17.73 -47.29 -2.64
C SER A 606 -17.02 -46.08 -2.04
N ASP A 607 -15.96 -46.31 -1.26
CA ASP A 607 -15.21 -45.28 -0.53
C ASP A 607 -13.91 -44.94 -1.26
N TRP A 608 -13.72 -45.52 -2.46
CA TRP A 608 -12.56 -45.30 -3.32
C TRP A 608 -12.94 -44.39 -4.49
N HIS A 609 -12.45 -43.16 -4.45
CA HIS A 609 -12.51 -42.24 -5.59
C HIS A 609 -11.10 -41.97 -6.09
N LEU A 610 -10.92 -41.95 -7.40
CA LEU A 610 -9.62 -41.54 -7.95
C LEU A 610 -9.51 -40.03 -7.84
N HIS A 611 -8.27 -39.56 -7.65
CA HIS A 611 -7.89 -38.17 -7.68
C HIS A 611 -8.60 -37.50 -8.86
N ASN A 612 -9.47 -36.56 -8.53
CA ASN A 612 -10.20 -35.82 -9.54
C ASN A 612 -9.44 -34.50 -9.74
N PRO A 613 -8.73 -34.31 -10.86
CA PRO A 613 -8.07 -33.03 -11.13
C PRO A 613 -9.07 -31.85 -11.29
N ASN A 614 -10.37 -32.09 -11.11
CA ASN A 614 -11.43 -31.08 -11.07
C ASN A 614 -12.20 -31.08 -9.72
N ALA A 615 -11.71 -31.72 -8.65
CA ALA A 615 -12.43 -31.85 -7.39
C ALA A 615 -12.83 -30.49 -6.77
N GLU A 616 -11.94 -29.49 -6.86
CA GLU A 616 -12.20 -28.08 -6.51
C GLU A 616 -13.44 -27.50 -7.21
N ARG A 617 -13.61 -27.77 -8.51
CA ARG A 617 -14.74 -27.25 -9.31
C ARG A 617 -16.07 -27.88 -8.91
N GLU A 618 -16.07 -29.13 -8.46
CA GLU A 618 -17.29 -29.84 -8.05
C GLU A 618 -17.70 -29.49 -6.62
N ALA A 619 -16.74 -29.17 -5.74
CA ALA A 619 -16.99 -28.66 -4.39
C ALA A 619 -17.69 -27.29 -4.41
N GLU A 620 -17.27 -26.38 -5.30
CA GLU A 620 -17.90 -25.06 -5.50
C GLU A 620 -19.32 -25.15 -6.07
N ALA A 621 -19.59 -26.10 -6.97
CA ALA A 621 -20.93 -26.32 -7.54
C ALA A 621 -21.94 -26.95 -6.55
N GLY A 622 -21.46 -27.52 -5.43
CA GLY A 622 -22.27 -28.20 -4.44
C GLY A 622 -22.90 -27.30 -3.36
N PHE A 623 -22.39 -26.08 -3.17
CA PHE A 623 -22.89 -25.16 -2.14
C PHE A 623 -24.20 -24.44 -2.50
N ASP A 624 -24.69 -24.58 -3.73
CA ASP A 624 -25.85 -23.82 -4.24
C ASP A 624 -27.14 -24.66 -4.46
N ASN A 625 -27.29 -25.79 -3.76
CA ASN A 625 -28.50 -26.62 -3.92
C ASN A 625 -29.07 -27.20 -2.61
N PRO A 626 -29.92 -26.46 -1.86
CA PRO A 626 -30.79 -27.08 -0.89
C PRO A 626 -31.89 -27.87 -1.61
N GLN A 627 -31.77 -29.20 -1.52
CA GLN A 627 -32.81 -30.21 -1.72
C GLN A 627 -34.23 -29.67 -2.01
N THR A 628 -34.71 -29.82 -3.24
CA THR A 628 -36.13 -30.04 -3.50
C THR A 628 -36.36 -31.46 -3.98
N GLY A 629 -36.61 -32.36 -3.03
CA GLY A 629 -37.38 -33.56 -3.30
C GLY A 629 -38.83 -33.17 -3.53
N ILE A 630 -39.33 -33.32 -4.76
CA ILE A 630 -40.75 -33.51 -5.04
C ILE A 630 -40.89 -34.61 -6.09
N ASP A 631 -41.58 -35.67 -5.68
CA ASP A 631 -42.05 -36.81 -6.46
C ASP A 631 -42.75 -36.39 -7.77
N PHE A 632 -42.44 -37.09 -8.86
CA PHE A 632 -43.40 -37.52 -9.88
C PHE A 632 -43.01 -38.88 -10.50
#